data_AF-A0AB38CSY4-F1
#
_entry.id   AF-A0AB38CSY4-F1
#
_cell.length_a   1.000
_cell.length_b   1.000
_cell.length_c   1.000
_cell.angle_alpha   90.00
_cell.angle_beta   90.00
_cell.angle_gamma   90.00
#
_symmetry.space_group_name_H-M   'P 1'
#
loop_
_entity.id
_entity.type
_entity.pdbx_description
1 polymer ?
#
loop_
_entity_poly.entity_id
_entity_poly.type
_entity_poly.pdbx_seq_one_letter_code
_entity_poly.pdbx_strand_id
1 'polypeptide(L)'
;MSEPTRDPREEKLPQWARKLLADERYRASRAEHRLAEHVAKIAKSRIRYGGYDNPIYIPDDNGYQTVYFYPNGGDSTFQQIAVTIRDGAIEIQGGDTLTIELQASNTFRARLRGDS
;
A
#
# COMPACT_ATOMS: atom_id res chain seq x y z
N MET A 1 23.31 10.52 -10.89
CA MET A 1 22.51 11.45 -10.07
C MET A 1 23.21 12.79 -10.13
N SER A 2 22.56 13.80 -10.70
CA SER A 2 23.12 15.15 -10.73
C SER A 2 22.98 15.75 -9.33
N GLU A 3 24.07 16.22 -8.73
CA GLU A 3 23.98 17.01 -7.49
C GLU A 3 22.96 18.14 -7.70
N PRO A 4 22.10 18.44 -6.71
CA PRO A 4 21.31 19.66 -6.78
C PRO A 4 22.29 20.81 -6.63
N THR A 5 22.79 21.33 -7.75
CA THR A 5 23.64 22.51 -7.82
C THR A 5 22.88 23.63 -7.11
N ARG A 6 23.29 23.96 -5.88
CA ARG A 6 22.65 25.03 -5.09
C ARG A 6 22.72 26.30 -5.91
N ASP A 7 21.56 26.91 -6.20
CA ASP A 7 21.54 28.17 -6.95
C ASP A 7 22.18 29.25 -6.05
N PRO A 8 23.22 29.97 -6.51
CA PRO A 8 23.87 31.02 -5.74
C PRO A 8 22.92 32.17 -5.32
N ARG A 9 21.72 32.24 -5.88
CA ARG A 9 20.67 33.19 -5.50
C ARG A 9 19.96 32.82 -4.20
N GLU A 10 20.02 31.55 -3.78
CA GLU A 10 19.35 31.07 -2.57
C GLU A 10 19.94 31.65 -1.29
N GLU A 11 21.23 31.98 -1.30
CA GLU A 11 21.92 32.62 -0.17
C GLU A 11 21.38 34.02 0.12
N LYS A 12 20.84 34.69 -0.91
CA LYS A 12 20.26 36.03 -0.84
C LYS A 12 18.80 36.04 -0.40
N LEU A 13 18.20 34.87 -0.18
CA LEU A 13 16.80 34.78 0.23
C LEU A 13 16.62 35.12 1.72
N PRO A 14 15.47 35.69 2.10
CA PRO A 14 15.08 35.83 3.49
C PRO A 14 15.14 34.49 4.24
N GLN A 15 15.40 34.52 5.55
CA GLN A 15 15.55 33.31 6.37
C GLN A 15 14.33 32.38 6.29
N TRP A 16 13.11 32.93 6.21
CA TRP A 16 11.88 32.15 6.08
C TRP A 16 11.81 31.39 4.73
N ALA A 17 12.26 32.02 3.64
CA ALA A 17 12.25 31.43 2.30
C ALA A 17 13.33 30.34 2.17
N ARG A 18 14.50 30.55 2.78
CA ARG A 18 15.55 29.52 2.88
C ARG A 18 15.09 28.31 3.68
N LYS A 19 14.34 28.53 4.76
CA LYS A 19 13.76 27.46 5.58
C LYS A 19 12.74 26.64 4.78
N LEU A 20 11.83 27.31 4.06
CA LEU A 20 10.85 26.62 3.20
C LEU A 20 11.53 25.78 2.12
N LEU A 21 12.58 26.31 1.47
CA LEU A 21 13.37 25.56 0.48
C LEU A 21 14.10 24.36 1.09
N ALA A 22 14.63 24.49 2.30
CA ALA A 22 15.26 23.38 3.01
C ALA A 22 14.26 22.28 3.38
N ASP A 23 13.07 22.66 3.84
CA ASP A 23 11.99 21.73 4.19
C ASP A 23 11.50 20.95 2.95
N GLU A 24 11.31 21.63 1.82
CA GLU A 24 10.92 20.99 0.55
C GLU A 24 12.01 20.07 0.00
N ARG A 25 13.29 20.46 0.08
CA ARG A 25 14.40 19.57 -0.28
C ARG A 25 14.47 18.34 0.61
N TYR A 26 14.26 18.52 1.91
CA TYR A 26 14.21 17.40 2.84
C TYR A 26 13.06 16.43 2.52
N ARG A 27 11.87 16.96 2.18
CA ARG A 27 10.73 16.15 1.73
C ARG A 27 11.03 15.41 0.42
N ALA A 28 11.62 16.09 -0.56
CA ALA A 28 12.02 15.51 -1.85
C ALA A 28 13.02 14.37 -1.65
N SER A 29 14.09 14.61 -0.89
CA SER A 29 15.11 13.61 -0.59
C SER A 29 14.54 12.40 0.18
N ARG A 30 13.64 12.64 1.15
CA ARG A 30 12.93 11.56 1.87
C ARG A 30 11.99 10.75 0.98
N ALA A 31 11.42 11.35 -0.06
CA ALA A 31 10.59 10.64 -1.04
C ALA A 31 11.45 9.81 -1.99
N GLU A 32 12.53 10.40 -2.53
CA GLU A 32 13.49 9.72 -3.41
C GLU A 32 14.17 8.53 -2.71
N HIS A 33 14.54 8.69 -1.44
CA HIS A 33 15.13 7.61 -0.64
C HIS A 33 14.14 6.45 -0.43
N ARG A 34 12.90 6.74 -0.04
CA ARG A 34 11.84 5.71 0.12
C ARG A 34 11.53 5.01 -1.21
N LEU A 35 11.56 5.74 -2.32
CA LEU A 35 11.39 5.19 -3.66
C LEU A 35 12.53 4.25 -4.04
N ALA A 36 13.79 4.64 -3.80
CA ALA A 36 14.95 3.80 -4.07
C ALA A 36 14.95 2.52 -3.21
N GLU A 37 14.59 2.65 -1.93
CA GLU A 37 14.45 1.51 -1.01
C GLU A 37 13.33 0.54 -1.45
N HIS A 38 12.26 1.05 -2.07
CA HIS A 38 11.14 0.26 -2.55
C HIS A 38 11.47 -0.45 -3.89
N VAL A 39 12.10 0.28 -4.82
CA VAL A 39 12.53 -0.22 -6.13
C VAL A 39 13.57 -1.33 -6.01
N ALA A 40 14.41 -1.28 -4.97
CA ALA A 40 15.37 -2.34 -4.69
C ALA A 40 14.75 -3.65 -4.18
N LYS A 41 13.48 -3.65 -3.74
CA LYS A 41 12.96 -4.73 -2.89
C LYS A 41 11.88 -5.61 -3.49
N ILE A 42 11.11 -5.20 -4.50
CA ILE A 42 9.89 -5.96 -4.85
C ILE A 42 9.57 -5.92 -6.35
N ALA A 43 9.59 -7.08 -7.01
CA ALA A 43 9.01 -7.22 -8.34
C ALA A 43 7.49 -6.97 -8.27
N LYS A 44 6.94 -6.20 -9.22
CA LYS A 44 5.50 -5.98 -9.29
C LYS A 44 4.79 -7.33 -9.46
N SER A 45 3.84 -7.61 -8.58
CA SER A 45 2.98 -8.79 -8.62
C SER A 45 1.52 -8.39 -8.76
N ARG A 46 0.64 -9.40 -8.82
CA ARG A 46 -0.82 -9.20 -8.92
C ARG A 46 -1.47 -8.73 -7.62
N ILE A 47 -0.76 -8.83 -6.50
CA ILE A 47 -1.29 -8.54 -5.17
C ILE A 47 -0.47 -7.41 -4.54
N ARG A 48 -1.16 -6.39 -4.02
CA ARG A 48 -0.52 -5.29 -3.31
C ARG A 48 -1.38 -4.80 -2.16
N TYR A 49 -0.74 -4.19 -1.18
CA TYR A 49 -1.40 -3.45 -0.09
C TYR A 49 -0.82 -2.03 0.03
N GLY A 50 -1.48 -1.20 0.83
CA GLY A 50 -1.10 0.21 1.00
C GLY A 50 -1.84 1.17 0.05
N GLY A 51 -1.42 2.43 0.07
CA GLY A 51 -2.05 3.50 -0.70
C GLY A 51 -1.84 3.37 -2.20
N TYR A 52 -2.60 4.13 -2.99
CA TYR A 52 -2.41 4.21 -4.45
C TYR A 52 -1.02 4.74 -4.80
N ASP A 53 -0.55 5.75 -4.06
CA ASP A 53 0.73 6.44 -4.34
C ASP A 53 1.97 5.72 -3.79
N ASN A 54 1.78 4.70 -2.95
CA ASN A 54 2.89 3.91 -2.39
C ASN A 54 2.49 2.44 -2.21
N PRO A 55 2.31 1.69 -3.32
CA PRO A 55 1.85 0.31 -3.32
C PRO A 55 2.95 -0.66 -2.91
N ILE A 56 2.72 -1.51 -1.90
CA ILE A 56 3.65 -2.59 -1.54
C ILE A 56 3.15 -3.90 -2.15
N TYR A 57 3.95 -4.50 -3.03
CA TYR A 57 3.59 -5.72 -3.73
C TYR A 57 3.94 -6.97 -2.91
N ILE A 58 3.13 -8.03 -3.03
CA ILE A 58 3.39 -9.34 -2.43
C ILE A 58 3.96 -10.24 -3.53
N PRO A 59 5.21 -10.71 -3.47
CA PRO A 59 5.80 -11.52 -4.54
C PRO A 59 4.93 -12.72 -4.96
N ASP A 60 4.86 -12.98 -6.27
CA ASP A 60 4.18 -14.15 -6.81
C ASP A 60 5.05 -15.40 -6.54
N ASP A 61 4.89 -16.01 -5.37
CA ASP A 61 5.56 -17.27 -5.04
C ASP A 61 4.68 -18.46 -5.49
N ASN A 62 5.09 -19.15 -6.56
CA ASN A 62 4.58 -20.47 -6.99
C ASN A 62 3.10 -20.57 -7.47
N GLY A 63 2.46 -19.50 -7.97
CA GLY A 63 1.19 -19.61 -8.70
C GLY A 63 -0.04 -19.02 -8.00
N TYR A 64 -1.05 -19.85 -7.65
CA TYR A 64 -2.29 -19.41 -6.99
C TYR A 64 -1.98 -19.00 -5.53
N GLN A 65 -1.80 -17.70 -5.31
CA GLN A 65 -1.52 -17.14 -4.00
C GLN A 65 -2.82 -16.75 -3.29
N THR A 66 -2.98 -17.22 -2.05
CA THR A 66 -4.10 -16.85 -1.17
C THR A 66 -3.61 -15.87 -0.11
N VAL A 67 -4.31 -14.76 0.05
CA VAL A 67 -4.09 -13.78 1.13
C VAL A 67 -5.16 -13.97 2.19
N TYR A 68 -4.73 -14.14 3.44
CA TYR A 68 -5.62 -14.28 4.58
C TYR A 68 -5.71 -12.94 5.33
N PHE A 69 -6.94 -12.50 5.57
CA PHE A 69 -7.28 -11.33 6.37
C PHE A 69 -7.96 -11.80 7.64
N TYR A 70 -7.61 -11.23 8.78
CA TYR A 70 -8.21 -11.53 10.08
C TYR A 70 -8.87 -10.25 10.62
N PRO A 71 -10.09 -9.89 10.18
CA PRO A 71 -10.71 -8.61 10.51
C PRO A 71 -10.82 -8.35 12.02
N ASN A 72 -10.97 -9.42 12.80
CA ASN A 72 -11.15 -9.37 14.25
C ASN A 72 -9.89 -9.81 15.03
N GLY A 73 -8.77 -10.07 14.35
CA GLY A 73 -7.51 -10.49 14.96
C GLY A 73 -7.52 -11.86 15.64
N GLY A 74 -8.50 -12.71 15.36
CA GLY A 74 -8.53 -14.09 15.86
C GLY A 74 -7.95 -15.08 14.86
N ASP A 75 -7.26 -16.12 15.33
CA ASP A 75 -6.50 -17.06 14.48
C ASP A 75 -7.30 -18.28 14.00
N SER A 76 -8.61 -18.33 14.29
CA SER A 76 -9.44 -19.47 13.87
C SER A 76 -9.82 -19.39 12.39
N THR A 77 -10.00 -20.56 11.75
CA THR A 77 -10.42 -20.66 10.34
C THR A 77 -11.79 -20.03 10.06
N PHE A 78 -12.61 -19.84 11.10
CA PHE A 78 -13.92 -19.18 10.99
C PHE A 78 -13.84 -17.65 11.16
N GLN A 79 -12.69 -17.12 11.56
CA GLN A 79 -12.44 -15.70 11.83
C GLN A 79 -11.54 -15.04 10.77
N GLN A 80 -11.37 -15.70 9.63
CA GLN A 80 -10.57 -15.21 8.52
C GLN A 80 -11.41 -15.06 7.24
N ILE A 81 -10.97 -14.13 6.41
CA ILE A 81 -11.40 -13.97 5.02
C ILE A 81 -10.18 -14.25 4.16
N ALA A 82 -10.27 -15.22 3.27
CA ALA A 82 -9.20 -15.57 2.34
C ALA A 82 -9.55 -15.08 0.93
N VAL A 83 -8.57 -14.52 0.24
CA VAL A 83 -8.72 -14.01 -1.12
C VAL A 83 -7.65 -14.63 -2.02
N THR A 84 -8.07 -15.32 -3.07
CA THR A 84 -7.19 -15.99 -4.03
C THR A 84 -7.44 -15.46 -5.43
N ILE A 85 -6.39 -15.23 -6.21
CA ILE A 85 -6.51 -14.93 -7.63
C ILE A 85 -6.35 -16.22 -8.41
N ARG A 86 -7.42 -16.66 -9.10
CA ARG A 86 -7.45 -17.89 -9.90
C ARG A 86 -8.17 -17.67 -11.22
N ASP A 87 -7.55 -18.11 -12.30
CA ASP A 87 -8.12 -18.13 -13.66
C ASP A 87 -8.71 -16.78 -14.11
N GLY A 88 -8.05 -15.69 -13.72
CA GLY A 88 -8.48 -14.32 -14.01
C GLY A 88 -9.60 -13.78 -13.11
N ALA A 89 -10.06 -14.56 -12.14
CA ALA A 89 -11.06 -14.19 -11.16
C ALA A 89 -10.47 -14.04 -9.74
N ILE A 90 -11.22 -13.36 -8.87
CA ILE A 90 -10.96 -13.30 -7.43
C ILE A 90 -11.94 -14.25 -6.76
N GLU A 91 -11.41 -15.25 -6.06
CA GLU A 91 -12.18 -16.10 -5.16
C GLU A 91 -12.08 -15.52 -3.75
N ILE A 92 -13.25 -15.29 -3.12
CA ILE A 92 -13.34 -14.84 -1.72
C ILE A 92 -13.92 -15.99 -0.92
N GLN A 93 -13.17 -16.43 0.08
CA GLN A 93 -13.54 -17.48 1.01
C GLN A 93 -13.70 -16.86 2.40
N GLY A 94 -14.64 -17.36 3.17
CA GLY A 94 -14.76 -17.09 4.59
C GLY A 94 -15.48 -18.27 5.24
N GLY A 95 -15.44 -18.34 6.58
CA GLY A 95 -16.20 -19.34 7.32
C GLY A 95 -17.71 -19.17 7.14
N ASP A 96 -18.48 -19.76 8.05
CA ASP A 96 -19.96 -19.85 7.98
C ASP A 96 -20.70 -18.49 8.03
N THR A 97 -19.96 -17.38 8.11
CA THR A 97 -20.48 -16.06 8.46
C THR A 97 -20.08 -14.96 7.48
N LEU A 98 -19.45 -15.28 6.34
CA LEU A 98 -19.04 -14.27 5.35
C LEU A 98 -20.24 -13.56 4.71
N THR A 99 -20.24 -12.24 4.77
CA THR A 99 -21.18 -11.37 4.05
C THR A 99 -20.38 -10.42 3.15
N ILE A 100 -20.80 -10.29 1.89
CA ILE A 100 -20.27 -9.31 0.93
C ILE A 100 -21.40 -8.36 0.56
N GLU A 101 -21.23 -7.07 0.84
CA GLU A 101 -22.24 -6.04 0.62
C GLU A 101 -21.67 -4.86 -0.16
N LEU A 102 -22.47 -4.30 -1.09
CA LEU A 102 -22.10 -3.08 -1.81
C LEU A 102 -22.22 -1.88 -0.85
N GLN A 103 -21.11 -1.19 -0.58
CA GLN A 103 -21.09 0.00 0.28
C GLN A 103 -21.27 1.29 -0.53
N ALA A 104 -20.57 1.39 -1.65
CA ALA A 104 -20.64 2.51 -2.58
C ALA A 104 -20.47 1.97 -4.00
N SER A 105 -20.81 2.75 -5.02
CA SER A 105 -20.94 2.39 -6.45
C SER A 105 -19.96 1.33 -7.00
N ASN A 106 -18.74 1.23 -6.49
CA ASN A 106 -17.72 0.25 -6.87
C ASN A 106 -16.94 -0.37 -5.69
N THR A 107 -17.42 -0.19 -4.46
CA THR A 107 -16.77 -0.67 -3.23
C THR A 107 -17.63 -1.70 -2.55
N PHE A 108 -17.12 -2.92 -2.42
CA PHE A 108 -17.74 -3.98 -1.64
C PHE A 108 -17.04 -4.09 -0.28
N ARG A 109 -17.82 -4.29 0.78
CA ARG A 109 -17.31 -4.65 2.10
C ARG A 109 -17.54 -6.13 2.32
N ALA A 110 -16.46 -6.84 2.64
CA ALA A 110 -16.52 -8.19 3.17
C ALA A 110 -16.42 -8.13 4.69
N ARG A 111 -17.32 -8.81 5.40
CA ARG A 111 -17.36 -8.87 6.87
C ARG A 111 -17.80 -10.24 7.36
N LEU A 112 -17.49 -10.57 8.61
CA LEU A 112 -17.97 -11.78 9.25
C LEU A 112 -19.21 -11.44 10.11
N ARG A 113 -20.21 -12.31 10.12
CA ARG A 113 -21.41 -12.16 10.97
C ARG A 113 -21.01 -12.19 12.44
N GLY A 114 -21.38 -11.15 13.17
CA GLY A 114 -20.90 -10.88 14.54
C GLY A 114 -20.29 -9.49 14.69
N ASP A 115 -19.92 -8.85 13.58
CA ASP A 115 -19.26 -7.54 13.51
C ASP A 115 -20.27 -6.35 13.56
N SER A 116 -21.29 -6.39 14.43
CA SER A 116 -22.22 -5.27 14.62
C SER A 116 -21.73 -4.27 15.66
#